data_AF-A0A068NTJ8-F1
#
_entry.id   AF-A0A068NTJ8-F1
#
_cell.length_a   1.000
_cell.length_b   1.000
_cell.length_c   1.000
_cell.angle_alpha   90.00
_cell.angle_beta   90.00
_cell.angle_gamma   90.00
#
_symmetry.space_group_name_H-M   'P 1'
#
loop_
_entity.id
_entity.type
_entity.pdbx_description
1 polymer ?
#
loop_
_entity_poly.entity_id
_entity_poly.type
_entity_poly.pdbx_seq_one_letter_code
_entity_poly.pdbx_strand_id
1 'polypeptide(L)'
;MASIARRRWNPWKLQVGDVDGDGAPDFAVGVLKPTRYIPEPHTSVFFYTFDGRHLHKKWLGSTVGRPLVDFCLGPRDRGRGQTLWTLERTFGGKVAVRCLRWSGFGFSSVGSEKVLETAEKLVRYRGKIAVVVSGKPIRMDLGGLQ
;
A
#
# COMPACT_ATOMS: atom_id res chain seq x y z
N MET A 1 -26.22 -25.41 -5.69
CA MET A 1 -24.77 -25.57 -5.43
C MET A 1 -24.05 -24.33 -5.96
N ALA A 2 -23.86 -23.32 -5.11
CA ALA A 2 -23.37 -22.00 -5.52
C ALA A 2 -22.02 -22.11 -6.25
N SER A 3 -22.00 -21.70 -7.51
CA SER A 3 -20.80 -21.54 -8.32
C SER A 3 -19.84 -20.62 -7.57
N ILE A 4 -18.67 -21.12 -7.20
CA ILE A 4 -17.50 -20.30 -6.86
C ILE A 4 -17.16 -19.52 -8.14
N ALA A 5 -17.82 -18.38 -8.30
CA ALA A 5 -17.52 -17.44 -9.37
C ALA A 5 -16.02 -17.16 -9.27
N ARG A 6 -15.30 -17.47 -10.34
CA ARG A 6 -13.83 -17.35 -10.44
C ARG A 6 -13.38 -16.10 -9.68
N ARG A 7 -12.57 -16.27 -8.62
CA ARG A 7 -11.96 -15.18 -7.85
C ARG A 7 -11.01 -14.39 -8.76
N ARG A 8 -11.56 -13.58 -9.66
CA ARG A 8 -10.81 -12.68 -10.54
C ARG A 8 -10.05 -11.71 -9.64
N TRP A 9 -8.76 -11.57 -9.91
CA TRP A 9 -7.87 -10.78 -9.06
C TRP A 9 -8.18 -9.29 -9.06
N ASN A 10 -8.81 -8.81 -10.14
CA ASN A 10 -9.13 -7.41 -10.39
C ASN A 10 -8.00 -6.47 -9.95
N PRO A 11 -6.77 -6.65 -10.50
CA PRO A 11 -5.66 -5.80 -10.14
C PRO A 11 -5.88 -4.40 -10.69
N TRP A 12 -5.60 -3.38 -9.88
CA TRP A 12 -5.81 -1.98 -10.26
C TRP A 12 -4.54 -1.12 -10.12
N LYS A 13 -3.49 -1.62 -9.45
CA LYS A 13 -2.19 -0.94 -9.32
C LYS A 13 -1.07 -1.95 -9.16
N LEU A 14 0.09 -1.64 -9.74
CA LEU A 14 1.34 -2.38 -9.58
C LEU A 14 2.45 -1.40 -9.24
N GLN A 15 3.27 -1.73 -8.25
CA GLN A 15 4.55 -1.07 -8.01
C GLN A 15 5.63 -2.11 -7.75
N VAL A 16 6.86 -1.79 -8.14
CA VAL A 16 8.04 -2.63 -7.93
C VAL A 16 9.02 -1.89 -7.04
N GLY A 17 9.54 -2.56 -6.02
CA GLY A 17 10.49 -1.99 -5.08
C GLY A 17 10.90 -3.01 -4.03
N ASP A 18 12.02 -2.75 -3.38
CA ASP A 18 12.60 -3.61 -2.34
C ASP A 18 12.03 -3.18 -0.98
N VAL A 19 11.04 -3.91 -0.43
CA VAL A 19 10.32 -3.44 0.79
C VAL A 19 10.89 -3.97 2.10
N ASP A 20 11.65 -5.07 2.07
CA ASP A 20 12.32 -5.61 3.27
C ASP A 20 13.82 -5.31 3.31
N GLY A 21 14.40 -4.81 2.23
CA GLY A 21 15.79 -4.37 2.17
C GLY A 21 16.76 -5.49 1.81
N ASP A 22 16.29 -6.60 1.24
CA ASP A 22 17.13 -7.74 0.83
C ASP A 22 17.89 -7.49 -0.50
N GLY A 23 17.61 -6.36 -1.16
CA GLY A 23 18.21 -5.97 -2.43
C GLY A 23 17.50 -6.53 -3.67
N ALA A 24 16.54 -7.44 -3.50
CA ALA A 24 15.70 -7.98 -4.58
C ALA A 24 14.40 -7.18 -4.73
N PRO A 25 13.85 -7.08 -5.94
CA PRO A 25 12.58 -6.37 -6.16
C PRO A 25 11.38 -7.20 -5.67
N ASP A 26 10.52 -6.56 -4.88
CA ASP A 26 9.18 -7.02 -4.58
C ASP A 26 8.13 -6.36 -5.47
N PHE A 27 7.03 -7.07 -5.70
CA PHE A 27 5.87 -6.64 -6.47
C PHE A 27 4.71 -6.33 -5.52
N ALA A 28 4.36 -5.06 -5.38
CA ALA A 28 3.19 -4.60 -4.65
C ALA A 28 1.99 -4.49 -5.61
N VAL A 29 1.00 -5.36 -5.43
CA VAL A 29 -0.17 -5.47 -6.31
C VAL A 29 -1.43 -5.05 -5.55
N GLY A 30 -2.02 -3.94 -5.99
CA GLY A 30 -3.35 -3.52 -5.58
C GLY A 30 -4.41 -4.40 -6.24
N VAL A 31 -5.27 -5.02 -5.44
CA VAL A 31 -6.34 -5.92 -5.89
C VAL A 31 -7.70 -5.46 -5.36
N LEU A 32 -8.77 -5.78 -6.07
CA LEU A 32 -10.16 -5.59 -5.62
C LEU A 32 -10.89 -6.93 -5.62
N LYS A 33 -10.88 -7.63 -4.49
CA LYS A 33 -11.45 -8.98 -4.37
C LYS A 33 -11.73 -9.37 -2.91
N PRO A 34 -12.56 -10.40 -2.69
CA PRO A 34 -12.62 -11.07 -1.40
C PRO A 34 -11.27 -11.68 -1.01
N THR A 35 -10.93 -11.58 0.27
CA THR A 35 -9.72 -12.17 0.84
C THR A 35 -10.08 -13.43 1.64
N ARG A 36 -9.13 -13.98 2.40
CA ARG A 36 -9.41 -15.17 3.24
C ARG A 36 -10.34 -14.83 4.41
N TYR A 37 -10.15 -13.65 4.99
CA TYR A 37 -10.80 -13.24 6.23
C TYR A 37 -11.93 -12.23 6.03
N ILE A 38 -12.02 -11.60 4.85
CA ILE A 38 -13.10 -10.66 4.49
C ILE A 38 -13.73 -11.15 3.18
N PRO A 39 -14.95 -11.72 3.24
CA PRO A 39 -15.63 -12.32 2.08
C PRO A 39 -16.22 -11.29 1.11
N GLU A 40 -16.45 -10.05 1.56
CA GLU A 40 -16.89 -8.96 0.70
C GLU A 40 -15.72 -8.41 -0.14
N PRO A 41 -15.91 -8.07 -1.42
CA PRO A 41 -14.88 -7.43 -2.23
C PRO A 41 -14.43 -6.09 -1.64
N HIS A 42 -13.12 -5.93 -1.45
CA HIS A 42 -12.48 -4.70 -0.99
C HIS A 42 -11.11 -4.57 -1.64
N THR A 43 -10.57 -3.36 -1.57
CA THR A 43 -9.22 -3.01 -2.00
C THR A 43 -8.20 -3.50 -0.96
N SER A 44 -7.21 -4.25 -1.43
CA SER A 44 -6.06 -4.72 -0.64
C SER A 44 -4.78 -4.55 -1.43
N VAL A 45 -3.63 -4.61 -0.76
CA VAL A 45 -2.32 -4.66 -1.40
C VAL A 45 -1.62 -5.96 -1.01
N PHE A 46 -1.14 -6.69 -2.00
CA PHE A 46 -0.39 -7.93 -1.82
C PHE A 46 1.05 -7.75 -2.28
N PHE A 47 1.98 -8.38 -1.58
CA PHE A 47 3.39 -8.37 -1.91
C PHE A 47 3.85 -9.74 -2.37
N TYR A 48 4.64 -9.76 -3.43
CA TYR A 48 5.30 -10.94 -3.96
C TYR A 48 6.79 -10.66 -4.12
N THR A 49 7.64 -11.64 -3.84
CA THR A 49 9.05 -11.62 -4.24
C THR A 49 9.23 -12.46 -5.50
N PHE A 50 10.32 -12.25 -6.22
CA PHE A 50 10.65 -12.96 -7.45
C PHE A 50 12.08 -13.50 -7.41
N ASP A 51 12.23 -14.81 -7.58
CA ASP A 51 13.53 -15.49 -7.54
C ASP A 51 14.21 -15.58 -8.94
N GLY A 52 13.68 -14.88 -9.94
CA GLY A 52 14.11 -15.01 -11.34
C GLY A 52 13.28 -16.00 -12.15
N ARG A 53 12.47 -16.84 -11.51
CA ARG A 53 11.65 -17.87 -12.17
C ARG A 53 10.19 -17.88 -11.72
N HIS A 54 9.93 -17.68 -10.43
CA HIS A 54 8.60 -17.74 -9.84
C HIS A 54 8.31 -16.55 -8.93
N LEU A 55 7.04 -16.13 -8.91
CA LEU A 55 6.52 -15.20 -7.91
C LEU A 55 6.13 -15.97 -6.65
N HIS A 56 6.72 -15.59 -5.52
CA HIS A 56 6.39 -16.14 -4.20
C HIS A 56 5.60 -15.13 -3.40
N LYS A 57 4.58 -15.60 -2.69
CA LYS A 57 3.77 -14.76 -1.79
C LYS A 57 4.65 -14.29 -0.63
N LYS A 58 4.89 -12.99 -0.53
CA LYS A 58 5.61 -12.37 0.59
C LYS A 58 4.64 -11.94 1.68
N TRP A 59 3.56 -11.27 1.31
CA TRP A 59 2.52 -10.85 2.25
C TRP A 59 1.17 -10.63 1.57
N LEU A 60 0.12 -11.26 2.10
CA LEU A 60 -1.25 -11.18 1.58
C LEU A 60 -2.19 -10.56 2.63
N GLY A 61 -1.98 -9.28 2.95
CA GLY A 61 -2.81 -8.58 3.91
C GLY A 61 -4.24 -8.39 3.42
N SER A 62 -5.23 -8.84 4.20
CA SER A 62 -6.64 -8.48 3.93
C SER A 62 -6.82 -6.96 4.00
N THR A 63 -6.21 -6.34 5.01
CA THR A 63 -6.12 -4.89 5.19
C THR A 63 -4.71 -4.53 5.68
N VAL A 64 -4.33 -3.26 5.53
CA VAL A 64 -3.09 -2.71 6.13
C VAL A 64 -3.35 -2.11 7.52
N GLY A 65 -4.61 -1.79 7.80
CA GLY A 65 -5.11 -1.35 9.11
C GLY A 65 -6.58 -0.94 9.02
N ARG A 66 -6.92 -0.13 8.02
CA ARG A 66 -8.29 0.29 7.68
C ARG A 66 -8.58 0.05 6.18
N PRO A 67 -9.81 0.27 5.69
CA PRO A 67 -10.13 0.10 4.26
C PRO A 67 -9.19 0.94 3.38
N LEU A 68 -8.46 0.25 2.49
CA LEU A 68 -7.44 0.87 1.65
C LEU A 68 -8.09 1.70 0.53
N VAL A 69 -7.60 2.91 0.29
CA VAL A 69 -7.97 3.73 -0.87
C VAL A 69 -6.88 3.62 -1.93
N ASP A 70 -5.63 3.85 -1.55
CA ASP A 70 -4.48 3.77 -2.44
C ASP A 70 -3.19 3.44 -1.67
N PHE A 71 -2.12 3.08 -2.38
CA PHE A 71 -0.80 2.88 -1.80
C PHE A 71 0.33 3.37 -2.71
N CYS A 72 1.49 3.69 -2.15
CA CYS A 72 2.70 3.98 -2.90
C CYS A 72 3.95 3.56 -2.12
N LEU A 73 4.94 2.97 -2.79
CA LEU A 73 6.25 2.72 -2.23
C LEU A 73 7.03 4.04 -2.17
N GLY A 74 7.67 4.28 -1.03
CA GLY A 74 8.54 5.43 -0.77
C GLY A 74 9.82 5.40 -1.59
N PRO A 75 10.66 6.45 -1.56
CA PRO A 75 11.99 6.43 -2.17
C PRO A 75 12.83 5.25 -1.66
N ARG A 76 13.74 4.75 -2.50
CA ARG A 76 14.72 3.74 -2.10
C ARG A 76 15.68 4.36 -1.09
N ASP A 77 15.87 3.68 0.02
CA ASP A 77 16.82 4.03 1.06
C ASP A 77 17.95 2.99 1.03
N ARG A 78 19.21 3.42 0.98
CA ARG A 78 20.33 2.48 0.83
C ARG A 78 20.50 1.72 2.16
N GLY A 79 20.48 0.39 2.09
CA GLY A 79 20.61 -0.48 3.26
C GLY A 79 19.34 -0.60 4.11
N ARG A 80 18.18 -0.15 3.59
CA ARG A 80 16.87 -0.32 4.25
C ARG A 80 15.77 -0.60 3.22
N GLY A 81 14.80 -1.42 3.61
CA GLY A 81 13.57 -1.62 2.84
C GLY A 81 12.79 -0.31 2.63
N GLN A 82 12.20 -0.18 1.45
CA GLN A 82 11.32 0.92 1.06
C GLN A 82 10.09 0.96 1.98
N THR A 83 9.66 2.18 2.31
CA THR A 83 8.41 2.39 3.04
C THR A 83 7.20 2.09 2.16
N LEU A 84 6.15 1.54 2.76
CA LEU A 84 4.82 1.49 2.17
C LEU A 84 4.01 2.69 2.68
N TRP A 85 3.56 3.55 1.79
CA TRP A 85 2.62 4.61 2.11
C TRP A 85 1.22 4.15 1.75
N THR A 86 0.27 4.30 2.67
CA THR A 86 -1.14 3.98 2.43
C THR A 86 -2.01 5.21 2.59
N LEU A 87 -3.06 5.27 1.79
CA LEU A 87 -4.19 6.15 1.97
C LEU A 87 -5.36 5.27 2.39
N GLU A 88 -5.94 5.52 3.56
CA GLU A 88 -6.95 4.65 4.18
C GLU A 88 -8.18 5.44 4.59
N ARG A 89 -9.39 4.86 4.48
CA ARG A 89 -10.61 5.48 4.97
C ARG A 89 -10.68 5.36 6.49
N THR A 90 -10.92 6.48 7.16
CA THR A 90 -11.21 6.51 8.59
C THR A 90 -12.69 6.22 8.85
N PHE A 91 -13.05 5.86 10.08
CA PHE A 91 -14.46 5.67 10.48
C PHE A 91 -15.27 6.97 10.41
N GLY A 92 -14.62 8.14 10.55
CA GLY A 92 -15.26 9.45 10.49
C GLY A 92 -15.43 10.03 9.07
N GLY A 93 -15.29 9.22 8.02
CA GLY A 93 -15.44 9.65 6.63
C GLY A 93 -14.22 10.36 6.02
N LYS A 94 -13.26 10.80 6.86
CA LYS A 94 -11.96 11.35 6.46
C LYS A 94 -11.03 10.28 5.89
N VAL A 95 -9.89 10.69 5.36
CA VAL A 95 -8.82 9.78 4.91
C VAL A 95 -7.54 9.97 5.72
N ALA A 96 -6.83 8.88 5.98
CA ALA A 96 -5.56 8.88 6.70
C ALA A 96 -4.42 8.45 5.76
N VAL A 97 -3.37 9.26 5.70
CA VAL A 97 -2.09 8.89 5.08
C VAL A 97 -1.20 8.30 6.17
N ARG A 98 -0.72 7.07 5.96
CA ARG A 98 0.19 6.38 6.86
C ARG A 98 1.45 5.96 6.13
N CYS A 99 2.56 5.95 6.86
CA CYS A 99 3.81 5.37 6.38
C CYS A 99 4.12 4.13 7.21
N LEU A 100 4.48 3.04 6.55
CA LEU A 100 4.79 1.76 7.18
C LEU A 100 6.13 1.22 6.69
N ARG A 101 6.78 0.42 7.52
CA ARG A 101 7.96 -0.39 7.16
C ARG A 101 7.70 -1.86 7.38
N TRP A 102 8.37 -2.67 6.58
CA TRP A 102 8.43 -4.11 6.80
C TRP A 102 9.05 -4.42 8.16
N SER A 103 8.44 -5.36 8.88
CA SER A 103 8.85 -5.79 10.23
C SER A 103 9.04 -7.31 10.35
N GLY A 104 9.29 -7.99 9.23
CA GLY A 104 9.59 -9.43 9.17
C GLY A 104 8.41 -10.30 8.75
N PHE A 105 7.21 -10.01 9.22
CA PHE A 105 5.98 -10.77 8.90
C PHE A 105 4.81 -9.89 8.42
N GLY A 106 5.08 -8.61 8.18
CA GLY A 106 4.08 -7.62 7.79
C GLY A 106 4.63 -6.21 7.88
N PHE A 107 3.73 -5.25 8.08
CA PHE A 107 4.05 -3.83 8.09
C PHE A 107 3.70 -3.19 9.44
N SER A 108 4.60 -2.35 9.94
CA SER A 108 4.43 -1.56 11.16
C SER A 108 4.49 -0.07 10.83
N SER A 109 3.62 0.72 11.45
CA SER A 109 3.58 2.18 11.24
C SER A 109 4.90 2.80 11.67
N VAL A 110 5.39 3.77 10.90
CA VAL A 110 6.54 4.60 11.24
C VAL A 110 6.11 6.06 11.23
N GLY A 111 6.21 6.72 12.39
CA GLY A 111 5.71 8.08 12.58
C GLY A 111 4.19 8.17 12.80
N SER A 112 3.70 9.40 12.86
CA SER A 112 2.27 9.71 13.00
C SER A 112 1.54 9.64 11.65
N GLU A 113 0.24 9.35 11.70
CA GLU A 113 -0.61 9.43 10.52
C GLU A 113 -1.06 10.88 10.25
N LYS A 114 -1.27 11.22 8.98
CA LYS A 114 -1.87 12.49 8.59
C LYS A 114 -3.30 12.26 8.16
N VAL A 115 -4.25 12.82 8.91
CA VAL A 115 -5.67 12.80 8.53
C VAL A 115 -5.99 14.04 7.68
N LEU A 116 -6.73 13.82 6.59
CA LEU A 116 -7.20 14.82 5.64
C LEU A 116 -8.71 14.66 5.45
N GLU A 117 -9.40 15.75 5.14
CA GLU A 117 -10.84 15.69 4.83
C GLU A 117 -11.12 14.83 3.60
N THR A 118 -10.28 14.95 2.56
CA THR A 118 -10.36 14.14 1.35
C THR A 118 -8.99 14.00 0.69
N ALA A 119 -8.83 12.93 -0.07
CA ALA A 119 -7.72 12.71 -0.99
C ALA A 119 -8.10 11.64 -2.02
N GLU A 120 -7.52 11.75 -3.20
CA GLU A 120 -7.83 10.86 -4.33
C GLU A 120 -6.86 9.68 -4.39
N LYS A 121 -5.56 9.94 -4.27
CA LYS A 121 -4.49 8.95 -4.48
C LYS A 121 -3.14 9.40 -3.93
N LEU A 122 -2.22 8.44 -3.83
CA LEU A 122 -0.81 8.65 -3.54
C LEU A 122 0.02 8.54 -4.83
N VAL A 123 0.96 9.47 -5.00
CA VAL A 123 1.87 9.52 -6.15
C VAL A 123 3.31 9.77 -5.70
N ARG A 124 4.26 9.36 -6.55
CA ARG A 124 5.61 9.92 -6.49
C ARG A 124 5.61 11.26 -7.21
N TYR A 125 6.01 12.32 -6.52
CA TYR A 125 6.10 13.67 -7.07
C TYR A 125 7.43 14.29 -6.70
N ARG A 126 8.27 14.58 -7.71
CA ARG A 126 9.61 15.17 -7.55
C ARG A 126 10.46 14.42 -6.51
N GLY A 127 10.55 13.09 -6.64
CA GLY A 127 11.35 12.22 -5.77
C GLY A 127 10.77 11.94 -4.38
N LYS A 128 9.67 12.60 -3.99
CA LYS A 128 8.98 12.39 -2.72
C LYS A 128 7.61 11.76 -2.89
N ILE A 129 7.00 11.32 -1.80
CA ILE A 129 5.60 10.94 -1.77
C ILE A 129 4.75 12.20 -1.70
N ALA A 130 3.65 12.21 -2.45
CA ALA A 130 2.63 13.22 -2.36
C ALA A 130 1.24 12.58 -2.37
N VAL A 131 0.31 13.24 -1.72
CA VAL A 131 -1.13 12.93 -1.78
C VAL A 131 -1.80 13.91 -2.73
N VAL A 132 -2.70 13.42 -3.58
CA VAL A 132 -3.46 14.27 -4.50
C VAL A 132 -4.76 14.68 -3.84
N VAL A 133 -4.97 15.99 -3.70
CA VAL A 133 -6.19 16.61 -3.16
C VAL A 133 -6.72 17.60 -4.18
N SER A 134 -7.94 17.37 -4.68
CA SER A 134 -8.58 18.20 -5.71
C SER A 134 -7.67 18.40 -6.93
N GLY A 135 -7.07 17.30 -7.41
CA GLY A 135 -6.14 17.26 -8.54
C GLY A 135 -4.73 17.81 -8.27
N LYS A 136 -4.43 18.34 -7.08
CA LYS A 136 -3.12 18.94 -6.77
C LYS A 136 -2.28 18.04 -5.86
N PRO A 137 -1.00 17.77 -6.19
CA PRO A 137 -0.12 16.98 -5.33
C PRO A 137 0.39 17.83 -4.16
N ILE A 138 0.17 17.35 -2.94
CA ILE A 138 0.70 17.89 -1.68
C ILE A 138 1.75 16.91 -1.16
N ARG A 139 2.99 17.38 -0.97
CA ARG A 139 4.10 16.52 -0.50
C ARG A 139 3.83 16.02 0.91
N MET A 140 4.17 14.76 1.15
CA MET A 140 4.11 14.11 2.44
C MET A 140 5.53 13.96 2.98
N ASP A 141 5.72 14.33 4.25
CA ASP A 141 6.95 14.12 4.99
C ASP A 141 6.62 13.32 6.26
N LEU A 142 7.58 12.53 6.73
CA LEU A 142 7.44 11.66 7.92
C LEU A 142 7.25 12.46 9.23
N GLY A 143 7.53 13.77 9.21
CA GLY A 143 7.55 14.65 10.38
C GLY A 143 6.38 15.61 10.53
N GLY A 144 5.29 15.42 9.77
CA GLY A 144 4.21 16.41 9.71
C GLY A 144 4.55 17.57 8.77
N LEU A 145 3.51 18.12 8.14
CA LEU A 145 3.62 19.30 7.28
C LEU A 145 4.12 20.47 8.14
N GLN A 146 5.26 21.07 7.78
CA GLN A 146 5.46 22.50 8.01
C GLN A 146 4.73 23.27 6.91
#